data_AF-A0A5C5SX39-F1
#
_entry.id   AF-A0A5C5SX39-F1
#
_cell.length_a   1.000
_cell.length_b   1.000
_cell.length_c   1.000
_cell.angle_alpha   90.00
_cell.angle_beta   90.00
_cell.angle_gamma   90.00
#
_symmetry.space_group_name_H-M   'P 1'
#
loop_
_entity.id
_entity.type
_entity.pdbx_description
1 polymer ?
#
loop_
_entity_poly.entity_id
_entity_poly.type
_entity_poly.pdbx_seq_one_letter_code
_entity_poly.pdbx_strand_id
1 'polypeptide(L)'
;MKKLIVGMMVPVLLIGIIVLVVFIQFKPFGVTANQSSNTSIIQERVVELSELATLKYEYSKAMVNRDSKNIPLTDIRFAETIKLIEYTGYMKAGSDLSKVDVTYDEVSNQVTVRLPKAKILDNVVETENMKVEDVKGNIFPDPPTQQIIEDINIEKKKFEEEKISQGFLTEADKRTEEVLKSFLNSDEENEIIVEFY
;
A
#
# COMPACT_ATOMS: atom_id res chain seq x y z
N MET A 1 -25.23 -32.17 -17.14
CA MET A 1 -26.13 -31.02 -16.89
C MET A 1 -25.47 -29.83 -16.18
N LYS A 2 -24.14 -29.80 -15.94
CA LYS A 2 -23.44 -28.63 -15.35
C LYS A 2 -22.75 -27.70 -16.37
N LYS A 3 -22.61 -28.12 -17.64
CA LYS A 3 -21.90 -27.37 -18.70
C LYS A 3 -22.75 -26.29 -19.40
N LEU A 4 -24.07 -26.30 -19.19
CA LEU A 4 -25.00 -25.37 -19.86
C LEU A 4 -25.28 -24.09 -19.06
N ILE A 5 -25.00 -24.07 -17.76
CA ILE A 5 -25.22 -22.89 -16.90
C ILE A 5 -24.01 -21.94 -16.98
N VAL A 6 -22.80 -22.49 -17.08
CA VAL A 6 -21.55 -21.72 -17.20
C VAL A 6 -21.42 -21.06 -18.57
N GLY A 7 -21.82 -21.75 -19.65
CA GLY A 7 -21.80 -21.21 -21.01
C GLY A 7 -22.78 -20.05 -21.27
N MET A 8 -23.71 -19.78 -20.35
CA MET A 8 -24.66 -18.66 -20.44
C MET A 8 -24.29 -17.48 -19.52
N MET A 9 -23.32 -17.64 -18.60
CA MET A 9 -22.80 -16.55 -17.76
C MET A 9 -21.64 -15.78 -18.42
N VAL A 10 -20.82 -16.45 -19.22
CA VAL A 10 -19.66 -15.84 -19.93
C VAL A 10 -20.08 -14.78 -20.95
N PRO A 11 -21.17 -14.94 -21.74
CA PRO A 11 -21.65 -13.87 -22.62
C PRO A 11 -22.23 -12.69 -21.82
N VAL A 12 -22.80 -12.92 -20.64
CA VAL A 12 -23.44 -11.87 -19.83
C VAL A 12 -22.40 -10.98 -19.14
N LEU A 13 -21.24 -11.52 -18.76
CA LEU A 13 -20.14 -10.74 -18.18
C LEU A 13 -19.38 -9.92 -19.25
N LEU A 14 -19.18 -10.50 -20.44
CA LEU A 14 -18.57 -9.81 -21.60
C LEU A 14 -19.48 -8.72 -22.18
N ILE A 15 -20.80 -8.94 -22.23
CA ILE A 15 -21.78 -7.89 -22.59
C ILE A 15 -21.73 -6.75 -21.55
N GLY A 16 -21.46 -7.04 -20.27
CA GLY A 16 -21.30 -6.02 -19.23
C GLY A 16 -20.11 -5.06 -19.46
N ILE A 17 -18.98 -5.59 -19.95
CA ILE A 17 -17.76 -4.80 -20.24
C ILE A 17 -17.85 -4.12 -21.61
N ILE A 18 -18.41 -4.78 -22.62
CA ILE A 18 -18.61 -4.20 -23.95
C ILE A 18 -19.67 -3.07 -23.93
N VAL A 19 -20.75 -3.20 -23.13
CA VAL A 19 -21.72 -2.10 -22.91
C VAL A 19 -21.06 -0.94 -22.15
N LEU A 20 -20.12 -1.20 -21.24
CA LEU A 20 -19.37 -0.17 -20.53
C LEU A 20 -18.47 0.65 -21.47
N VAL A 21 -17.79 -0.01 -22.42
CA VAL A 21 -16.88 0.63 -23.38
C VAL A 21 -17.64 1.34 -24.51
N VAL A 22 -18.72 0.75 -25.03
CA VAL A 22 -19.53 1.37 -26.09
C VAL A 22 -20.33 2.58 -25.60
N PHE A 23 -20.78 2.60 -24.33
CA PHE A 23 -21.48 3.75 -23.75
C PHE A 23 -20.55 4.94 -23.44
N ILE A 24 -19.26 4.69 -23.22
CA ILE A 24 -18.25 5.75 -23.07
C ILE A 24 -17.95 6.43 -24.42
N GLN A 25 -18.06 5.70 -25.54
CA GLN A 25 -17.70 6.18 -26.89
C GLN A 25 -18.88 6.74 -27.70
N PHE A 26 -20.12 6.26 -27.50
CA PHE A 26 -21.31 6.85 -28.12
C PHE A 26 -21.94 7.89 -27.19
N LYS A 27 -21.86 9.18 -27.56
CA LYS A 27 -22.76 10.23 -27.04
C LYS A 27 -24.03 10.27 -27.88
N PRO A 28 -25.13 9.56 -27.56
CA PRO A 28 -26.42 9.90 -28.13
C PRO A 28 -26.98 11.09 -27.35
N PHE A 29 -27.31 12.09 -28.14
CA PHE A 29 -28.07 13.28 -27.83
C PHE A 29 -29.26 13.04 -26.87
N GLY A 30 -29.29 13.79 -25.78
CA GLY A 30 -30.44 14.22 -24.98
C GLY A 30 -31.58 13.24 -24.68
N VAL A 31 -31.58 12.65 -23.48
CA VAL A 31 -32.82 12.30 -22.75
C VAL A 31 -32.59 12.49 -21.25
N THR A 32 -33.34 13.43 -20.68
CA THR A 32 -33.57 13.62 -19.24
C THR A 32 -34.43 12.47 -18.72
N ALA A 33 -33.87 11.58 -17.90
CA ALA A 33 -34.64 10.74 -16.98
C ALA A 33 -33.76 10.31 -15.81
N ASN A 34 -34.27 10.52 -14.59
CA ASN A 34 -33.59 10.34 -13.31
C ASN A 34 -32.91 8.96 -13.19
N GLN A 35 -31.58 8.94 -13.25
CA GLN A 35 -30.75 7.74 -13.06
C GLN A 35 -29.46 8.09 -12.29
N SER A 36 -29.58 8.95 -11.27
CA SER A 36 -28.44 9.47 -10.50
C SER A 36 -28.13 8.70 -9.21
N SER A 37 -28.76 7.55 -8.94
CA SER A 37 -28.51 6.80 -7.69
C SER A 37 -27.57 5.62 -7.86
N ASN A 38 -27.62 4.88 -8.99
CA ASN A 38 -26.96 3.57 -9.07
C ASN A 38 -25.54 3.63 -9.66
N THR A 39 -25.23 4.61 -10.50
CA THR A 39 -23.88 4.83 -11.05
C THR A 39 -22.94 5.43 -9.99
N SER A 40 -23.45 6.29 -9.13
CA SER A 40 -22.73 6.86 -7.98
C SER A 40 -22.28 5.80 -6.98
N ILE A 41 -23.12 4.78 -6.71
CA ILE A 41 -22.83 3.71 -5.74
C ILE A 41 -21.74 2.75 -6.23
N ILE A 42 -21.68 2.45 -7.53
CA ILE A 42 -20.64 1.56 -8.10
C ILE A 42 -19.30 2.29 -8.18
N GLN A 43 -19.32 3.58 -8.55
CA GLN A 43 -18.14 4.42 -8.49
C GLN A 43 -17.65 4.59 -7.03
N GLU A 44 -18.54 4.78 -6.07
CA GLU A 44 -18.19 4.77 -4.63
C GLU A 44 -17.51 3.46 -4.21
N ARG A 45 -18.03 2.30 -4.64
CA ARG A 45 -17.47 0.98 -4.25
C ARG A 45 -16.12 0.62 -4.89
N VAL A 46 -15.83 1.15 -6.08
CA VAL A 46 -14.51 0.98 -6.73
C VAL A 46 -13.51 2.00 -6.18
N VAL A 47 -13.97 3.24 -5.90
CA VAL A 47 -13.17 4.25 -5.18
C VAL A 47 -12.89 3.82 -3.73
N GLU A 48 -13.73 2.98 -3.11
CA GLU A 48 -13.49 2.38 -1.79
C GLU A 48 -12.22 1.50 -1.73
N LEU A 49 -11.67 1.04 -2.86
CA LEU A 49 -10.36 0.38 -2.94
C LEU A 49 -9.31 1.32 -3.57
N SER A 50 -9.08 2.49 -2.96
CA SER A 50 -8.15 3.49 -3.49
C SER A 50 -6.68 3.00 -3.53
N GLU A 51 -6.26 2.13 -2.60
CA GLU A 51 -4.86 1.68 -2.50
C GLU A 51 -4.77 0.15 -2.42
N LEU A 52 -3.98 -0.45 -3.30
CA LEU A 52 -3.67 -1.89 -3.29
C LEU A 52 -2.34 -2.13 -2.59
N ALA A 53 -2.40 -2.43 -1.29
CA ALA A 53 -1.23 -2.85 -0.53
C ALA A 53 -0.83 -4.29 -0.88
N THR A 54 0.26 -4.46 -1.60
CA THR A 54 0.77 -5.78 -2.05
C THR A 54 1.99 -6.25 -1.28
N LEU A 55 2.62 -5.36 -0.52
CA LEU A 55 3.77 -5.68 0.31
C LEU A 55 3.62 -5.10 1.71
N LYS A 56 3.73 -5.96 2.73
CA LYS A 56 3.81 -5.59 4.15
C LYS A 56 5.14 -6.08 4.71
N TYR A 57 5.84 -5.20 5.42
CA TYR A 57 7.06 -5.52 6.15
C TYR A 57 6.88 -5.18 7.62
N GLU A 58 6.96 -6.18 8.49
CA GLU A 58 6.94 -6.02 9.93
C GLU A 58 8.36 -5.90 10.46
N TYR A 59 8.59 -5.02 11.42
CA TYR A 59 9.90 -4.75 11.99
C TYR A 59 9.85 -4.62 13.50
N SER A 60 11.00 -4.94 14.12
CA SER A 60 11.32 -4.67 15.51
C SER A 60 12.59 -3.83 15.57
N LYS A 61 12.59 -2.77 16.36
CA LYS A 61 13.71 -1.85 16.51
C LYS A 61 13.99 -1.60 17.99
N ALA A 62 15.24 -1.28 18.28
CA ALA A 62 15.70 -0.88 19.59
C ALA A 62 16.60 0.35 19.43
N MET A 63 16.34 1.40 20.23
CA MET A 63 17.11 2.64 20.21
C MET A 63 17.46 3.09 21.62
N VAL A 64 18.56 3.83 21.74
CA VAL A 64 19.00 4.40 23.02
C VAL A 64 18.67 5.89 23.05
N ASN A 65 17.78 6.29 23.95
CA ASN A 65 17.46 7.69 24.19
C ASN A 65 18.24 8.24 25.39
N ARG A 66 18.73 9.47 25.25
CA ARG A 66 19.53 10.19 26.26
C ARG A 66 19.21 11.67 26.29
N ASP A 67 19.37 12.26 27.46
CA ASP A 67 19.24 13.70 27.71
C ASP A 67 20.37 14.52 27.07
N SER A 68 21.62 14.05 27.11
CA SER A 68 22.79 14.74 26.52
C SER A 68 23.28 14.11 25.21
N LYS A 69 22.55 14.34 24.11
CA LYS A 69 22.86 13.79 22.77
C LYS A 69 24.21 14.22 22.16
N ASN A 70 24.84 15.27 22.70
CA ASN A 70 26.11 15.83 22.19
C ASN A 70 27.37 15.26 22.85
N ILE A 71 27.24 14.35 23.83
CA ILE A 71 28.36 13.75 24.54
C ILE A 71 28.67 12.38 23.92
N PRO A 72 29.93 12.09 23.55
CA PRO A 72 30.34 10.78 23.06
C PRO A 72 29.99 9.65 24.06
N LEU A 73 29.67 8.45 23.57
CA LEU A 73 29.40 7.29 24.43
C LEU A 73 30.54 6.96 25.40
N THR A 74 31.77 7.34 25.08
CA THR A 74 32.96 7.13 25.91
C THR A 74 33.04 8.08 27.11
N ASP A 75 32.34 9.21 27.05
CA ASP A 75 32.43 10.32 28.02
C ASP A 75 31.18 10.46 28.89
N ILE A 76 30.32 9.43 28.89
CA ILE A 76 29.06 9.37 29.65
C ILE A 76 29.34 9.68 31.12
N ARG A 77 28.83 10.81 31.60
CA ARG A 77 28.96 11.20 33.02
C ARG A 77 27.98 10.40 33.89
N PHE A 78 28.19 10.42 35.21
CA PHE A 78 27.33 9.72 36.18
C PHE A 78 25.90 10.29 36.29
N ALA A 79 25.62 11.45 35.68
CA ALA A 79 24.35 12.16 35.79
C ALA A 79 23.47 12.09 34.51
N GLU A 80 23.84 11.29 33.51
CA GLU A 80 23.07 11.15 32.27
C GLU A 80 21.99 10.06 32.41
N THR A 81 20.78 10.38 31.95
CA THR A 81 19.67 9.41 31.87
C THR A 81 19.79 8.62 30.58
N ILE A 82 19.86 7.29 30.66
CA ILE A 82 19.97 6.40 29.49
C ILE A 82 18.81 5.41 29.53
N LYS A 83 17.98 5.47 28.50
CA LYS A 83 16.85 4.55 28.32
C LYS A 83 17.00 3.73 27.04
N LEU A 84 16.68 2.45 27.12
CA LEU A 84 16.50 1.57 25.98
C LEU A 84 15.03 1.58 25.60
N ILE A 85 14.76 1.88 24.34
CA ILE A 85 13.41 1.93 23.80
C ILE A 85 13.31 0.87 22.72
N GLU A 86 12.44 -0.11 22.96
CA GLU A 86 12.14 -1.17 22.01
C GLU A 86 10.73 -0.98 21.47
N TYR A 87 10.53 -1.18 20.18
CA TYR A 87 9.21 -1.07 19.57
C TYR A 87 9.10 -1.94 18.31
N THR A 88 7.86 -2.34 18.02
CA THR A 88 7.50 -2.97 16.75
C THR A 88 6.80 -1.96 15.84
N GLY A 89 6.74 -2.30 14.57
CA GLY A 89 6.00 -1.53 13.59
C GLY A 89 5.87 -2.27 12.28
N TYR A 90 5.17 -1.64 11.35
CA TYR A 90 5.04 -2.16 10.00
C TYR A 90 5.14 -1.05 8.96
N MET A 91 5.51 -1.45 7.76
CA MET A 91 5.51 -0.61 6.57
C MET A 91 4.75 -1.33 5.46
N LYS A 92 3.89 -0.62 4.74
CA LYS A 92 3.15 -1.14 3.59
C LYS A 92 3.50 -0.35 2.34
N ALA A 93 3.63 -1.06 1.23
CA ALA A 93 3.78 -0.47 -0.09
C ALA A 93 2.79 -1.09 -1.07
N GLY A 94 2.46 -0.31 -2.10
CA GLY A 94 1.48 -0.70 -3.10
C GLY A 94 1.12 0.43 -4.04
N SER A 95 0.21 0.15 -4.98
CA SER A 95 -0.19 1.08 -6.04
C SER A 95 -1.59 1.65 -5.81
N ASP A 96 -1.80 2.86 -6.33
CA ASP A 96 -3.09 3.56 -6.29
C ASP A 96 -3.99 3.05 -7.42
N LEU A 97 -5.00 2.25 -7.07
CA LEU A 97 -5.91 1.63 -8.05
C LEU A 97 -6.91 2.62 -8.62
N SER A 98 -7.12 3.77 -7.99
CA SER A 98 -8.02 4.81 -8.53
C SER A 98 -7.52 5.38 -9.86
N LYS A 99 -6.25 5.12 -10.21
CA LYS A 99 -5.58 5.59 -11.43
C LYS A 99 -5.20 4.45 -12.38
N VAL A 100 -5.82 3.28 -12.22
CA VAL A 100 -5.62 2.17 -13.14
C VAL A 100 -6.29 2.46 -14.48
N ASP A 101 -5.62 2.08 -15.57
CA ASP A 101 -6.14 2.12 -16.93
C ASP A 101 -6.05 0.71 -17.53
N VAL A 102 -7.10 0.27 -18.22
CA VAL A 102 -7.18 -1.10 -18.76
C VAL A 102 -7.60 -1.03 -20.21
N THR A 103 -6.78 -1.60 -21.08
CA THR A 103 -7.03 -1.67 -22.52
C THR A 103 -7.02 -3.11 -23.01
N TYR A 104 -7.87 -3.41 -23.98
CA TYR A 104 -7.90 -4.71 -24.66
C TYR A 104 -7.65 -4.52 -26.15
N ASP A 105 -6.74 -5.31 -26.70
CA ASP A 105 -6.47 -5.38 -28.14
C ASP A 105 -7.04 -6.70 -28.68
N GLU A 106 -8.12 -6.58 -29.47
CA GLU A 106 -8.79 -7.70 -30.13
C GLU A 106 -7.90 -8.42 -31.16
N VAL A 107 -6.94 -7.72 -31.78
CA VAL A 107 -6.08 -8.27 -32.84
C VAL A 107 -5.00 -9.16 -32.26
N SER A 108 -4.39 -8.73 -31.14
CA SER A 108 -3.35 -9.48 -30.43
C SER A 108 -3.88 -10.35 -29.29
N ASN A 109 -5.19 -10.27 -29.01
CA ASN A 109 -5.85 -10.91 -27.88
C ASN A 109 -5.17 -10.61 -26.53
N GLN A 110 -4.79 -9.35 -26.33
CA GLN A 110 -3.96 -8.90 -25.22
C GLN A 110 -4.72 -7.92 -24.32
N VAL A 111 -4.62 -8.11 -23.00
CA VAL A 111 -5.12 -7.16 -22.00
C VAL A 111 -3.92 -6.46 -21.37
N THR A 112 -3.91 -5.13 -21.45
CA THR A 112 -2.88 -4.29 -20.81
C THR A 112 -3.48 -3.53 -19.65
N VAL A 113 -2.87 -3.68 -18.47
CA VAL A 113 -3.24 -2.99 -17.23
C VAL A 113 -2.12 -2.02 -16.86
N ARG A 114 -2.42 -0.73 -16.87
CA ARG A 114 -1.47 0.34 -16.57
C ARG A 114 -1.82 0.97 -15.24
N LEU A 115 -0.84 1.10 -14.34
CA LEU A 115 -1.05 1.62 -12.99
C LEU A 115 0.18 2.40 -12.50
N PRO A 116 0.01 3.35 -11.56
CA PRO A 116 1.15 4.08 -11.04
C PRO A 116 2.10 3.14 -10.27
N LYS A 117 3.39 3.45 -10.32
CA LYS A 117 4.40 2.80 -9.49
C LYS A 117 4.02 2.79 -8.01
N ALA A 118 4.45 1.75 -7.32
CA ALA A 118 4.21 1.58 -5.90
C ALA A 118 4.81 2.74 -5.09
N LYS A 119 4.07 3.16 -4.08
CA LYS A 119 4.49 4.14 -3.07
C LYS A 119 4.37 3.52 -1.69
N ILE A 120 5.01 4.14 -0.69
CA ILE A 120 4.71 3.82 0.70
C ILE A 120 3.27 4.27 1.00
N LEU A 121 2.45 3.33 1.46
CA LEU A 121 1.06 3.56 1.85
C LEU A 121 0.98 3.85 3.34
N ASP A 122 1.69 3.04 4.12
CA ASP A 122 1.79 3.16 5.57
C ASP A 122 3.23 2.94 6.01
N ASN A 123 3.62 3.66 7.04
CA ASN A 123 4.71 3.29 7.94
C ASN A 123 4.22 3.64 9.34
N VAL A 124 4.12 2.66 10.23
CA VAL A 124 3.47 2.81 11.54
C VAL A 124 4.31 2.12 12.60
N VAL A 125 4.47 2.80 13.73
CA VAL A 125 5.05 2.24 14.96
C VAL A 125 3.90 1.86 15.87
N GLU A 126 3.91 0.62 16.36
CA GLU A 126 2.88 0.07 17.24
C GLU A 126 3.25 0.42 18.69
N THR A 127 2.76 1.57 19.15
CA THR A 127 3.09 2.10 20.48
C THR A 127 2.59 1.22 21.63
N GLU A 128 1.60 0.36 21.39
CA GLU A 128 1.10 -0.60 22.36
C GLU A 128 2.15 -1.64 22.79
N ASN A 129 3.10 -1.95 21.91
CA ASN A 129 4.18 -2.92 22.16
C ASN A 129 5.49 -2.24 22.57
N MET A 130 5.48 -0.92 22.75
CA MET A 130 6.67 -0.15 23.07
C MET A 130 7.10 -0.42 24.52
N LYS A 131 8.38 -0.75 24.69
CA LYS A 131 9.02 -0.93 25.99
C LYS A 131 10.04 0.15 26.22
N VAL A 132 10.07 0.67 27.44
CA VAL A 132 11.04 1.68 27.88
C VAL A 132 11.71 1.13 29.12
N GLU A 133 13.00 0.81 29.01
CA GLU A 133 13.80 0.25 30.09
C GLU A 133 14.90 1.22 30.52
N ASP A 134 15.12 1.31 31.83
CA ASP A 134 16.22 2.08 32.40
C ASP A 134 17.54 1.31 32.29
N VAL A 135 18.46 1.84 31.48
CA VAL A 135 19.79 1.26 31.33
C VAL A 135 20.75 1.80 32.38
N LYS A 136 20.57 3.07 32.78
CA LYS A 136 21.40 3.72 33.80
C LYS A 136 20.62 4.76 34.61
N GLY A 137 20.49 4.50 35.92
CA GLY A 137 19.95 5.43 36.92
C GLY A 137 18.44 5.31 37.15
N ASN A 138 18.03 4.61 38.22
CA ASN A 138 16.63 4.51 38.67
C ASN A 138 16.07 5.77 39.35
N ILE A 139 16.85 6.86 39.42
CA ILE A 139 16.59 8.01 40.30
C ILE A 139 16.49 9.34 39.54
N PHE A 140 16.52 9.31 38.21
CA PHE A 140 16.42 10.51 37.36
C PHE A 140 15.06 10.60 36.67
N PRO A 141 14.55 11.82 36.41
CA PRO A 141 13.26 12.00 35.74
C PRO A 141 13.28 11.44 34.32
N ASP A 142 12.14 10.88 33.91
CA ASP A 142 11.96 10.40 32.54
C ASP A 142 12.18 11.52 31.51
N PRO A 143 12.81 11.24 30.37
CA PRO A 143 12.85 12.20 29.28
C PRO A 143 11.42 12.49 28.83
N PRO A 144 11.12 13.72 28.38
CA PRO A 144 9.78 14.06 27.95
C PRO A 144 9.28 13.10 26.87
N THR A 145 8.08 12.56 27.02
CA THR A 145 7.48 11.61 26.05
C THR A 145 7.50 12.15 24.62
N GLN A 146 7.36 13.47 24.45
CA GLN A 146 7.46 14.13 23.15
C GLN A 146 8.81 13.91 22.48
N GLN A 147 9.91 13.99 23.24
CA GLN A 147 11.26 13.79 22.72
C GLN A 147 11.48 12.34 22.24
N ILE A 148 10.92 11.36 22.96
CA ILE A 148 10.95 9.96 22.54
C ILE A 148 10.19 9.77 21.23
N ILE A 149 8.99 10.34 21.11
CA ILE A 149 8.17 10.26 19.89
C ILE A 149 8.88 10.92 18.70
N GLU A 150 9.56 12.05 18.92
CA GLU A 150 10.37 12.72 17.89
C GLU A 150 11.52 11.83 17.40
N ASP A 151 12.25 11.19 18.32
CA ASP A 151 13.35 10.29 17.98
C ASP A 151 12.86 9.07 17.19
N ILE A 152 11.75 8.45 17.62
CA ILE A 152 11.11 7.35 16.88
C ILE A 152 10.73 7.79 15.48
N ASN A 153 10.14 8.98 15.32
CA ASN A 153 9.74 9.50 14.00
C ASN A 153 10.95 9.76 13.08
N ILE A 154 12.08 10.21 13.63
CA ILE A 154 13.32 10.39 12.86
C ILE A 154 13.86 9.03 12.41
N GLU A 155 13.95 8.05 13.31
CA GLU A 155 14.43 6.70 12.96
C GLU A 155 13.51 6.00 11.97
N LYS A 156 12.20 6.13 12.15
CA LYS A 156 11.17 5.62 11.25
C LYS A 156 11.34 6.13 9.82
N LYS A 157 11.59 7.43 9.62
CA LYS A 157 11.84 8.03 8.30
C LYS A 157 13.14 7.53 7.68
N LYS A 158 14.23 7.49 8.47
CA LYS A 158 15.52 6.94 8.01
C LYS A 158 15.38 5.48 7.55
N PHE A 159 14.64 4.68 8.30
CA PHE A 159 14.40 3.29 7.99
C PHE A 159 13.57 3.11 6.71
N GLU A 160 12.57 3.97 6.49
CA GLU A 160 11.80 3.99 5.25
C GLU A 160 12.70 4.30 4.03
N GLU A 161 13.51 5.36 4.12
CA GLU A 161 14.48 5.72 3.07
C GLU A 161 15.48 4.59 2.80
N GLU A 162 15.99 3.96 3.86
CA GLU A 162 16.87 2.79 3.78
C GLU A 162 16.19 1.65 3.00
N LYS A 163 14.95 1.31 3.34
CA LYS A 163 14.21 0.23 2.65
C LYS A 163 13.87 0.58 1.21
N ILE A 164 13.49 1.82 0.92
CA ILE A 164 13.30 2.30 -0.44
C ILE A 164 14.59 2.11 -1.25
N SER A 165 15.75 2.49 -0.69
CA SER A 165 17.05 2.32 -1.34
C SER A 165 17.43 0.85 -1.56
N GLN A 166 16.92 -0.05 -0.71
CA GLN A 166 17.07 -1.51 -0.83
C GLN A 166 16.08 -2.15 -1.83
N GLY A 167 15.26 -1.37 -2.54
CA GLY A 167 14.36 -1.88 -3.58
C GLY A 167 12.96 -2.28 -3.08
N PHE A 168 12.53 -1.81 -1.91
CA PHE A 168 11.22 -2.16 -1.34
C PHE A 168 10.04 -1.83 -2.27
N LEU A 169 10.08 -0.68 -2.96
CA LEU A 169 9.02 -0.30 -3.91
C LEU A 169 9.04 -1.15 -5.19
N THR A 170 10.22 -1.55 -5.66
CA THR A 170 10.35 -2.44 -6.82
C THR A 170 9.80 -3.84 -6.52
N GLU A 171 10.02 -4.35 -5.31
CA GLU A 171 9.38 -5.60 -4.87
C GLU A 171 7.85 -5.43 -4.79
N ALA A 172 7.36 -4.28 -4.31
CA ALA A 172 5.92 -4.00 -4.29
C ALA A 172 5.31 -3.93 -5.71
N ASP A 173 5.99 -3.32 -6.69
CA ASP A 173 5.57 -3.34 -8.10
C ASP A 173 5.46 -4.79 -8.59
N LYS A 174 6.50 -5.61 -8.37
CA LYS A 174 6.51 -7.02 -8.78
C LYS A 174 5.36 -7.81 -8.14
N ARG A 175 5.12 -7.63 -6.84
CA ARG A 175 3.99 -8.28 -6.14
C ARG A 175 2.65 -7.84 -6.69
N THR A 176 2.54 -6.57 -7.05
CA THR A 176 1.34 -6.03 -7.68
C THR A 176 1.09 -6.67 -9.04
N GLU A 177 2.12 -6.80 -9.87
CA GLU A 177 2.04 -7.51 -11.15
C GLU A 177 1.64 -8.98 -10.96
N GLU A 178 2.27 -9.71 -10.03
CA GLU A 178 1.94 -11.11 -9.73
C GLU A 178 0.47 -11.27 -9.31
N VAL A 179 -0.02 -10.40 -8.43
CA VAL A 179 -1.42 -10.40 -7.97
C VAL A 179 -2.37 -10.10 -9.12
N LEU A 180 -2.10 -9.07 -9.93
CA LEU A 180 -2.96 -8.70 -11.06
C LEU A 180 -2.98 -9.80 -12.12
N LYS A 181 -1.83 -10.35 -12.49
CA LYS A 181 -1.74 -11.48 -13.42
C LYS A 181 -2.48 -12.70 -12.87
N SER A 182 -2.27 -13.06 -11.61
CA SER A 182 -2.99 -14.20 -10.99
C SER A 182 -4.49 -13.98 -10.92
N PHE A 183 -4.94 -12.74 -10.67
CA PHE A 183 -6.35 -12.41 -10.56
C PHE A 183 -7.06 -12.43 -11.92
N LEU A 184 -6.36 -12.00 -12.98
CA LEU A 184 -6.94 -11.84 -14.32
C LEU A 184 -6.70 -13.05 -15.24
N ASN A 185 -5.68 -13.89 -14.98
CA ASN A 185 -5.36 -15.09 -15.79
C ASN A 185 -6.29 -16.29 -15.53
N SER A 186 -7.52 -16.10 -15.02
CA SER A 186 -8.40 -17.21 -14.65
C SER A 186 -8.88 -18.07 -15.83
N ASP A 187 -8.74 -17.61 -17.07
CA ASP A 187 -9.33 -18.25 -18.26
C ASP A 187 -8.34 -18.65 -19.39
N GLU A 188 -7.02 -18.61 -19.16
CA GLU A 188 -5.94 -19.08 -20.07
C GLU A 188 -5.90 -18.54 -21.53
N GLU A 189 -6.89 -17.78 -22.01
CA GLU A 189 -7.01 -17.39 -23.42
C GLU A 189 -6.32 -16.06 -23.77
N ASN A 190 -6.11 -15.15 -22.82
CA ASN A 190 -5.60 -13.80 -23.08
C ASN A 190 -4.22 -13.58 -22.46
N GLU A 191 -3.31 -12.93 -23.21
CA GLU A 191 -2.02 -12.47 -22.65
C GLU A 191 -2.24 -11.22 -21.80
N ILE A 192 -1.72 -11.22 -20.57
CA ILE A 192 -1.85 -10.10 -19.63
C ILE A 192 -0.53 -9.38 -19.46
N ILE A 193 -0.52 -8.10 -19.84
CA ILE A 193 0.61 -7.19 -19.65
C ILE A 193 0.26 -6.21 -18.54
N VAL A 194 1.20 -6.04 -17.60
CA VAL A 194 1.11 -5.04 -16.53
C VAL A 194 2.21 -4.01 -16.76
N GLU A 195 1.85 -2.74 -16.82
CA GLU A 195 2.79 -1.64 -17.03
C GLU A 195 2.71 -0.62 -15.90
N PHE A 196 3.86 -0.26 -15.33
CA PHE A 196 3.95 0.75 -14.29
C PHE A 196 4.40 2.10 -14.87
N TYR A 197 3.75 3.20 -14.45
CA TYR A 197 4.12 4.57 -14.83
C TYR A 197 4.47 5.46 -13.63
#